data_AF-A0ABD6YQJ2-F1
#
_entry.id   AF-A0ABD6YQJ2-F1
#
_cell.length_a   1.000
_cell.length_b   1.000
_cell.length_c   1.000
_cell.angle_alpha   90.00
_cell.angle_beta   90.00
_cell.angle_gamma   90.00
#
_symmetry.space_group_name_H-M   'P 1'
#
loop_
_entity.id
_entity.type
_entity.pdbx_description
1 polymer ?
#
loop_
_entity_poly.entity_id
_entity_poly.type
_entity_poly.pdbx_seq_one_letter_code
_entity_poly.pdbx_strand_id
1 'polypeptide(L)'
;MHNIFLNAHKGFAYLELLLVLLFIIALLTVILGYSGKISKLLRKSTLFVMIFFHIQFLIGIIMLVATSNFMDTIKAMGMGGLMKNSALRFTYIEHPFSMLIAAVLMTILNKKLKTNDTISMGMVVLAVLAIALFAFALPWAKLMGA
;
A
#
# COMPACT_ATOMS: atom_id res chain seq x y z
N MET A 1 14.94 7.20 -18.21
CA MET A 1 13.75 7.63 -17.45
C MET A 1 13.15 6.49 -16.62
N HIS A 2 12.75 5.36 -17.22
CA HIS A 2 12.14 4.23 -16.48
C HIS A 2 12.93 3.76 -15.24
N ASN A 3 14.25 3.54 -15.37
CA ASN A 3 15.08 3.08 -14.25
C ASN A 3 15.13 4.06 -13.06
N ILE A 4 14.98 5.36 -13.30
CA ILE A 4 14.96 6.38 -12.23
C ILE A 4 13.68 6.22 -11.41
N PHE A 5 12.53 6.16 -12.08
CA PHE A 5 11.24 5.94 -11.41
C PHE A 5 11.18 4.58 -10.73
N LEU A 6 11.71 3.53 -11.37
CA LEU A 6 11.77 2.19 -10.79
C LEU A 6 12.59 2.17 -9.50
N ASN A 7 13.79 2.76 -9.51
CA ASN A 7 14.64 2.81 -8.31
C ASN A 7 14.01 3.68 -7.21
N ALA A 8 13.39 4.80 -7.57
CA ALA A 8 12.65 5.62 -6.62
C ALA A 8 11.50 4.83 -5.97
N HIS A 9 10.63 4.22 -6.78
CA HIS A 9 9.50 3.42 -6.32
C HIS A 9 9.93 2.24 -5.43
N LYS A 10 11.03 1.54 -5.79
CA LYS A 10 11.63 0.50 -4.94
C LYS A 10 12.17 1.06 -3.62
N GLY A 11 12.89 2.19 -3.66
CA GLY A 11 13.40 2.85 -2.45
C GLY A 11 12.28 3.26 -1.49
N PHE A 12 11.20 3.85 -2.03
CA PHE A 12 10.00 4.19 -1.25
C PHE A 12 9.29 2.96 -0.69
N ALA A 13 9.27 1.83 -1.40
CA ALA A 13 8.68 0.59 -0.88
C ALA A 13 9.40 0.09 0.38
N TYR A 14 10.73 0.21 0.45
CA TYR A 14 11.48 -0.14 1.67
C TYR A 14 11.16 0.77 2.84
N LEU A 15 11.04 2.08 2.58
CA LEU A 15 10.63 3.04 3.60
C LEU A 15 9.19 2.77 4.07
N GLU A 16 8.29 2.43 3.16
CA GLU A 16 6.90 2.09 3.45
C GLU A 16 6.79 0.83 4.31
N LEU A 17 7.59 -0.21 4.04
CA LEU A 17 7.70 -1.39 4.90
C LEU A 17 8.09 -1.02 6.34
N LEU A 18 9.08 -0.13 6.51
CA LEU A 18 9.48 0.36 7.83
C LEU A 18 8.34 1.13 8.51
N LEU A 19 7.66 2.03 7.79
CA LEU A 19 6.54 2.80 8.34
C LEU A 19 5.36 1.91 8.74
N VAL A 20 5.03 0.91 7.93
CA VAL A 20 3.99 -0.08 8.21
C VAL A 20 4.35 -0.90 9.44
N LEU A 21 5.62 -1.31 9.60
CA LEU A 21 6.07 -2.01 10.80
C LEU A 21 5.87 -1.16 12.06
N LEU A 22 6.29 0.12 12.02
CA LEU A 22 6.09 1.05 13.14
C LEU A 22 4.61 1.27 13.46
N PHE A 23 3.77 1.35 12.43
CA PHE A 23 2.32 1.42 12.58
C PHE A 23 1.74 0.17 13.25
N ILE A 24 2.16 -1.03 12.84
CA ILE A 24 1.72 -2.30 13.44
C ILE A 24 2.10 -2.34 14.93
N ILE A 25 3.33 -1.97 15.28
CA ILE A 25 3.78 -1.92 16.68
C ILE A 25 2.92 -0.95 17.50
N ALA A 26 2.67 0.25 16.95
CA ALA A 26 1.83 1.25 17.61
C ALA A 26 0.38 0.79 17.78
N LEU A 27 -0.17 0.08 16.78
CA LEU A 27 -1.51 -0.48 16.79
C LEU A 27 -1.63 -1.59 17.84
N LEU A 28 -0.70 -2.54 17.87
CA LEU A 28 -0.67 -3.63 18.85
C LEU A 28 -0.55 -3.10 20.28
N THR A 29 0.28 -2.08 20.50
CA THR A 29 0.42 -1.44 21.82
C THR A 29 -0.91 -0.90 22.34
N VAL A 30 -1.73 -0.33 21.46
CA VAL A 30 -3.05 0.21 21.83
C VAL A 30 -4.09 -0.89 22.02
N ILE A 31 -4.10 -1.92 21.18
CA ILE A 31 -5.07 -3.03 21.26
C ILE A 31 -4.81 -3.94 22.46
N LEU A 32 -3.55 -4.24 22.74
CA LEU A 32 -3.16 -5.09 23.87
C LEU A 32 -3.14 -4.32 25.20
N GLY A 33 -3.16 -2.99 25.15
CA GLY A 33 -3.26 -2.14 26.32
C GLY A 33 -4.69 -2.10 26.88
N TYR A 34 -4.82 -2.10 28.21
CA TYR A 34 -6.11 -2.14 28.91
C TYR A 34 -7.07 -1.00 28.55
N SER A 35 -6.54 0.18 28.20
CA SER A 35 -7.36 1.38 28.00
C SER A 35 -7.95 1.52 26.59
N GLY A 36 -7.38 0.85 25.57
CA GLY A 36 -7.71 1.08 24.16
C GLY A 36 -7.54 2.54 23.69
N LYS A 37 -6.96 3.43 24.50
CA LYS A 37 -6.82 4.85 24.18
C LYS A 37 -5.87 5.04 23.02
N ILE A 38 -6.32 5.79 22.01
CA ILE A 38 -5.54 6.05 20.81
C ILE A 38 -4.34 6.91 21.18
N SER A 39 -3.14 6.35 21.02
CA SER A 39 -1.89 7.03 21.34
C SER A 39 -1.50 8.05 20.26
N LYS A 40 -0.70 9.05 20.65
CA LYS A 40 -0.09 10.00 19.70
C LYS A 40 0.79 9.27 18.67
N LEU A 41 1.46 8.20 19.09
CA LEU A 41 2.28 7.37 18.21
C LEU A 41 1.43 6.66 17.15
N LEU A 42 0.28 6.08 17.53
CA LEU A 42 -0.64 5.45 16.58
C LEU A 42 -1.18 6.47 15.57
N ARG A 43 -1.60 7.66 16.02
CA ARG A 43 -2.08 8.73 15.11
C ARG A 43 -1.01 9.16 14.12
N LYS A 44 0.23 9.38 14.58
CA LYS A 44 1.35 9.81 13.73
C LYS A 44 1.77 8.74 12.74
N SER A 45 1.98 7.50 13.20
CA SER A 45 2.38 6.39 12.33
C SER A 45 1.33 6.12 11.24
N THR A 46 0.04 6.10 11.60
CA THR A 46 -1.06 5.97 10.62
C THR A 46 -1.02 7.07 9.57
N LEU A 47 -0.81 8.33 9.99
CA LEU A 47 -0.71 9.47 9.08
C LEU A 47 0.44 9.31 8.08
N PHE A 48 1.63 8.90 8.56
CA PHE A 48 2.79 8.69 7.70
C PHE A 48 2.57 7.54 6.72
N VAL A 49 2.08 6.39 7.18
CA VAL A 49 1.74 5.26 6.30
C VAL A 49 0.74 5.69 5.24
N MET A 50 -0.33 6.39 5.62
CA MET A 50 -1.33 6.91 4.69
C MET A 50 -0.69 7.81 3.63
N ILE A 51 0.13 8.78 4.01
CA ILE A 51 0.79 9.68 3.04
C ILE A 51 1.67 8.90 2.07
N PHE A 52 2.49 7.98 2.57
CA PHE A 52 3.41 7.20 1.74
C PHE A 52 2.69 6.21 0.83
N PHE A 53 1.56 5.62 1.25
CA PHE A 53 0.69 4.82 0.38
C PHE A 53 0.22 5.63 -0.84
N HIS A 54 -0.13 6.91 -0.66
CA HIS A 54 -0.53 7.77 -1.78
C HIS A 54 0.64 8.15 -2.67
N ILE A 55 1.78 8.53 -2.08
CA ILE A 55 3.00 8.86 -2.86
C ILE A 55 3.40 7.64 -3.69
N GLN A 56 3.43 6.45 -3.07
CA GLN A 56 3.81 5.22 -3.74
C GLN A 56 2.85 4.86 -4.86
N PHE A 57 1.54 4.98 -4.61
CA PHE A 57 0.53 4.78 -5.63
C PHE A 57 0.67 5.76 -6.81
N LEU A 58 0.89 7.05 -6.55
CA LEU A 58 1.06 8.06 -7.60
C LEU A 58 2.30 7.80 -8.46
N ILE A 59 3.44 7.45 -7.83
CA ILE A 59 4.65 7.05 -8.57
C ILE A 59 4.36 5.79 -9.41
N GLY A 60 3.65 4.81 -8.84
CA GLY A 60 3.24 3.59 -9.52
C GLY A 60 2.35 3.84 -10.74
N ILE A 61 1.40 4.78 -10.65
CA ILE A 61 0.55 5.18 -11.79
C ILE A 61 1.38 5.84 -12.89
N ILE A 62 2.29 6.76 -12.54
CA ILE A 62 3.21 7.37 -13.52
C ILE A 62 4.03 6.28 -14.21
N MET A 63 4.53 5.30 -13.45
CA MET A 63 5.25 4.17 -14.03
C MET A 63 4.38 3.36 -14.98
N LEU A 64 3.16 3.00 -14.57
CA LEU A 64 2.21 2.22 -15.36
C LEU A 64 1.94 2.88 -16.71
N VAL A 65 1.61 4.19 -16.73
CA VAL A 65 1.13 4.86 -17.95
C VAL A 65 2.25 5.46 -18.80
N ALA A 66 3.34 5.94 -18.19
CA ALA A 66 4.33 6.78 -18.90
C ALA A 66 5.67 6.08 -19.16
N THR A 67 6.06 5.08 -18.36
CA THR A 67 7.42 4.52 -18.46
C THR A 67 7.48 3.00 -18.59
N SER A 68 6.38 2.30 -18.32
CA SER A 68 6.31 0.84 -18.45
C SER A 68 5.80 0.41 -19.82
N ASN A 69 6.01 -0.87 -20.16
CA ASN A 69 5.54 -1.47 -21.42
C ASN A 69 4.04 -1.80 -21.41
N PHE A 70 3.24 -1.25 -20.49
CA PHE A 70 1.82 -1.59 -20.35
C PHE A 70 1.02 -1.34 -21.65
N MET A 71 1.18 -0.16 -22.25
CA MET A 71 0.47 0.19 -23.50
C MET A 71 0.92 -0.69 -24.68
N ASP A 72 2.21 -1.02 -24.76
CA ASP A 72 2.73 -1.90 -25.81
C ASP A 72 2.28 -3.34 -25.62
N THR A 73 2.18 -3.79 -24.37
CA THR A 73 1.63 -5.11 -24.02
C THR A 73 0.16 -5.21 -24.45
N ILE A 74 -0.65 -4.18 -24.17
CA ILE A 74 -2.05 -4.14 -24.62
C ILE A 74 -2.14 -4.13 -26.15
N LYS A 75 -1.29 -3.37 -26.85
CA LYS A 75 -1.27 -3.38 -28.32
C LYS A 75 -0.92 -4.75 -28.90
N ALA A 76 0.02 -5.47 -28.27
CA ALA A 76 0.53 -6.75 -28.77
C ALA A 76 -0.42 -7.94 -28.54
N MET A 77 -1.05 -8.04 -27.37
CA MET A 77 -1.87 -9.20 -26.99
C MET A 77 -3.32 -8.87 -26.61
N GLY A 78 -3.70 -7.59 -26.66
CA GLY A 78 -5.00 -7.12 -26.21
C GLY A 78 -5.18 -7.24 -24.69
N MET A 79 -6.23 -6.60 -24.18
CA MET A 79 -6.58 -6.71 -22.76
C MET A 79 -6.96 -8.14 -22.37
N GLY A 80 -7.63 -8.87 -23.26
CA GLY A 80 -7.97 -10.29 -23.02
C GLY A 80 -6.75 -11.20 -22.89
N GLY A 81 -5.69 -10.97 -23.68
CA GLY A 81 -4.43 -11.71 -23.57
C GLY A 81 -3.69 -11.39 -22.28
N LEU A 82 -3.60 -10.11 -21.91
CA LEU A 82 -3.01 -9.66 -20.65
C LEU A 82 -3.67 -10.32 -19.44
N MET A 83 -5.01 -10.36 -19.43
CA MET A 83 -5.77 -10.97 -18.32
C MET A 83 -5.57 -12.48 -18.20
N LYS A 84 -5.17 -13.17 -19.27
CA LYS A 84 -4.84 -14.61 -19.22
C LYS A 84 -3.44 -14.88 -18.65
N ASN A 85 -2.52 -13.93 -18.78
CA ASN A 85 -1.17 -14.05 -18.22
C ASN A 85 -1.14 -13.60 -16.76
N SER A 86 -0.93 -14.52 -15.82
CA SER A 86 -0.95 -14.24 -14.38
C SER A 86 0.09 -13.20 -13.96
N ALA A 87 1.31 -13.24 -14.50
CA ALA A 87 2.38 -12.31 -14.13
C ALA A 87 2.11 -10.88 -14.59
N LEU A 88 1.59 -10.72 -15.82
CA LEU A 88 1.21 -9.43 -16.38
C LEU A 88 -0.03 -8.87 -15.68
N ARG A 89 -1.05 -9.71 -15.44
CA ARG A 89 -2.26 -9.33 -14.71
C ARG A 89 -1.94 -8.88 -13.29
N PHE A 90 -1.08 -9.61 -12.58
CA PHE A 90 -0.64 -9.21 -11.25
C PHE A 90 0.04 -7.84 -11.28
N THR A 91 1.02 -7.67 -12.17
CA THR A 91 1.84 -6.44 -12.22
C THR A 91 1.04 -5.20 -12.63
N TYR A 92 0.17 -5.33 -13.64
CA TYR A 92 -0.48 -4.17 -14.26
C TYR A 92 -1.91 -3.92 -13.76
N ILE A 93 -2.56 -4.89 -13.13
CA ILE A 93 -3.98 -4.79 -12.74
C ILE A 93 -4.13 -5.02 -11.23
N GLU A 94 -3.77 -6.21 -10.74
CA GLU A 94 -4.06 -6.61 -9.36
C GLU A 94 -3.24 -5.79 -8.35
N HIS A 95 -1.95 -5.54 -8.65
CA HIS A 95 -1.06 -4.71 -7.84
C HIS A 95 -1.59 -3.26 -7.68
N PRO A 96 -1.74 -2.46 -8.76
CA PRO A 96 -2.19 -1.08 -8.61
C PRO A 96 -3.62 -1.00 -8.04
N PHE A 97 -4.50 -1.95 -8.37
CA PHE A 97 -5.86 -1.98 -7.82
C PHE A 97 -5.88 -2.23 -6.31
N SER A 98 -5.09 -3.20 -5.84
CA SER A 98 -4.98 -3.51 -4.41
C SER A 98 -4.36 -2.34 -3.63
N MET A 99 -3.34 -1.68 -4.21
CA MET A 99 -2.71 -0.51 -3.61
C MET A 99 -3.66 0.70 -3.52
N LEU A 100 -4.51 0.90 -4.52
CA LEU A 100 -5.55 1.94 -4.48
C LEU A 100 -6.52 1.70 -3.32
N ILE A 101 -7.03 0.47 -3.19
CA ILE A 101 -7.95 0.12 -2.09
C ILE A 101 -7.24 0.30 -0.74
N ALA A 102 -6.00 -0.15 -0.61
CA ALA A 102 -5.22 0.01 0.61
C ALA A 102 -5.06 1.49 1.00
N ALA A 103 -4.76 2.37 0.05
CA ALA A 103 -4.64 3.82 0.28
C ALA A 103 -5.97 4.46 0.74
N VAL A 104 -7.09 4.05 0.14
CA VAL A 104 -8.44 4.51 0.54
C VAL A 104 -8.76 4.05 1.97
N LEU A 105 -8.52 2.79 2.30
CA LEU A 105 -8.74 2.25 3.65
C LEU A 105 -7.89 2.97 4.70
N MET A 106 -6.61 3.24 4.41
CA MET A 106 -5.72 4.01 5.29
C MET A 106 -6.21 5.45 5.49
N THR A 107 -6.81 6.07 4.47
CA THR A 107 -7.43 7.39 4.59
C THR A 107 -8.61 7.40 5.55
N ILE A 108 -9.49 6.42 5.41
CA ILE A 108 -10.65 6.25 6.30
C ILE A 108 -10.20 5.98 7.73
N LEU A 109 -9.20 5.11 7.91
CA LEU A 109 -8.62 4.80 9.22
C LEU A 109 -8.02 6.04 9.88
N ASN A 110 -7.19 6.81 9.14
CA ASN A 110 -6.58 8.03 9.65
C ASN A 110 -7.63 9.07 10.08
N LYS A 111 -8.73 9.21 9.33
CA LYS A 111 -9.85 10.06 9.73
C LYS A 111 -10.47 9.57 11.04
N LYS A 112 -10.79 8.27 11.15
CA LYS A 112 -11.39 7.69 12.36
C LYS A 112 -10.49 7.82 13.59
N LEU A 113 -9.18 7.62 13.46
CA LEU A 113 -8.24 7.75 14.58
C LEU A 113 -8.07 9.20 15.09
N LYS A 114 -8.38 10.20 14.25
CA LYS A 114 -8.36 11.62 14.64
C LYS A 114 -9.63 12.08 15.35
N THR A 115 -10.77 11.46 15.04
CA THR A 115 -12.09 11.87 15.56
C THR A 115 -12.58 11.03 16.74
N ASN A 116 -11.81 10.03 17.17
CA ASN A 116 -12.16 9.15 18.28
C ASN A 116 -11.00 9.10 19.29
N ASP A 117 -11.34 8.83 20.55
CA ASP A 117 -10.38 8.74 21.66
C ASP A 117 -9.95 7.31 21.97
N THR A 118 -10.79 6.32 21.66
CA THR A 118 -10.52 4.90 21.84
C THR A 118 -10.58 4.15 20.51
N ILE A 119 -9.80 3.09 20.40
CA ILE A 119 -9.82 2.21 19.24
C ILE A 119 -11.06 1.33 19.27
N SER A 120 -11.66 1.11 18.11
CA SER A 120 -12.79 0.17 17.96
C SER A 120 -12.41 -0.97 17.03
N MET A 121 -13.13 -2.10 17.14
CA MET A 121 -12.87 -3.28 16.30
C MET A 121 -12.97 -2.95 14.80
N GLY A 122 -13.91 -2.06 14.41
CA GLY A 122 -14.00 -1.61 13.02
C GLY A 122 -12.76 -0.88 12.52
N MET A 123 -12.05 -0.13 13.38
CA MET A 123 -10.77 0.49 13.01
C MET A 123 -9.66 -0.55 12.86
N VAL A 124 -9.65 -1.58 13.71
CA VAL A 124 -8.70 -2.69 13.61
C VAL A 124 -8.91 -3.47 12.31
N VAL A 125 -10.17 -3.77 11.95
CA VAL A 125 -10.50 -4.43 10.68
C VAL A 125 -10.03 -3.61 9.48
N LEU A 126 -10.27 -2.29 9.48
CA LEU A 126 -9.77 -1.40 8.42
C LEU A 126 -8.23 -1.45 8.31
N ALA A 127 -7.53 -1.41 9.44
CA ALA A 127 -6.08 -1.48 9.48
C ALA A 127 -5.56 -2.81 8.92
N VAL A 128 -6.13 -3.93 9.37
CA VAL A 128 -5.72 -5.27 8.94
C VAL A 128 -5.99 -5.47 7.44
N LEU A 129 -7.15 -5.06 6.94
CA LEU A 129 -7.47 -5.16 5.51
C LEU A 129 -6.53 -4.30 4.65
N ALA A 130 -6.22 -3.07 5.08
CA ALA A 130 -5.29 -2.21 4.36
C ALA A 130 -3.88 -2.83 4.29
N ILE A 131 -3.37 -3.34 5.42
CA ILE A 131 -2.06 -4.00 5.48
C ILE A 131 -2.06 -5.29 4.67
N ALA A 132 -3.12 -6.09 4.73
CA ALA A 132 -3.22 -7.35 3.99
C ALA A 132 -3.18 -7.11 2.47
N LEU A 133 -3.92 -6.10 1.98
CA LEU A 133 -3.89 -5.71 0.56
C LEU A 133 -2.52 -5.18 0.15
N PHE A 134 -1.89 -4.34 0.97
CA PHE A 134 -0.54 -3.86 0.73
C PHE A 134 0.47 -5.03 0.64
N ALA A 135 0.45 -5.94 1.62
CA ALA A 135 1.34 -7.10 1.67
C ALA A 135 1.09 -8.08 0.51
N PHE A 136 -0.17 -8.25 0.08
CA PHE A 136 -0.51 -9.04 -1.09
C PHE A 136 0.03 -8.41 -2.38
N ALA A 137 -0.15 -7.10 -2.54
CA ALA A 137 0.26 -6.40 -3.74
C ALA A 137 1.78 -6.32 -3.89
N LEU A 138 2.54 -6.35 -2.79
CA LEU A 138 3.98 -6.16 -2.81
C LEU A 138 4.68 -7.33 -3.54
N PRO A 139 5.47 -7.07 -4.61
CA PRO A 139 6.14 -8.12 -5.37
C PRO A 139 7.40 -8.62 -4.64
N TRP A 140 7.21 -9.41 -3.57
CA TRP A 140 8.25 -9.85 -2.64
C TRP A 140 9.52 -10.38 -3.31
N ALA A 141 9.39 -11.25 -4.32
CA ALA A 141 10.54 -11.79 -5.05
C ALA A 141 11.37 -10.69 -5.75
N LYS A 142 10.70 -9.78 -6.47
CA LYS A 142 11.36 -8.66 -7.17
C LYS A 142 11.98 -7.65 -6.22
N LEU A 143 11.44 -7.54 -5.00
CA LEU A 143 11.93 -6.64 -3.98
C LEU A 143 13.17 -7.22 -3.29
N MET A 144 13.12 -8.51 -2.88
CA MET A 144 14.21 -9.20 -2.18
C MET A 144 15.36 -9.69 -3.08
N GLY A 145 15.31 -9.37 -4.38
CA GLY A 145 16.40 -9.65 -5.31
C GLY A 145 16.48 -11.10 -5.79
N ALA A 146 15.34 -11.81 -5.80
CA ALA A 146 15.21 -13.12 -6.44
C ALA A 146 14.94 -13.01 -7.94
#